data_AF-A0A2V8BK85-F1
#
_entry.id   AF-A0A2V8BK85-F1
#
_cell.length_a   1.000
_cell.length_b   1.000
_cell.length_c   1.000
_cell.angle_alpha   90.00
_cell.angle_beta   90.00
_cell.angle_gamma   90.00
#
_symmetry.space_group_name_H-M   'P 1'
#
loop_
_entity.id
_entity.type
_entity.pdbx_description
1 polymer ?
#
loop_
_entity_poly.entity_id
_entity_poly.type
_entity_poly.pdbx_seq_one_letter_code
_entity_poly.pdbx_strand_id
1 'polypeptide(L)'
;MECRDVREMADSFLGEELLTETNHEILRHLDTCPVCRADLAGRRALREGVQRAFHRAPELGASPEFIARLRNKLQDTAHQGSARRGVRFPGWWALAATVLLAVALGLAYRGRDRITATGALARVAVGDHRYCALQFRLAEKPISLEEAAQRYGAAYRVLEHLPADDVMTAIGPAHVLERHACVYEGRRFAHIVFTYRGERVSLLVTAVDGSVTPALPGETLPHLTSPSRIDGMSVVSFRASRQMIFFAGDVVQNDLLMLAEAVGEPLYRGLAATESAGARRRSRTSAVEDLYALDLGIGSSSVSVHVFRAR
;
A
#
# COMPACT_ATOMS: atom_id res chain seq x y z
N MET A 1 38.49 -3.13 15.25
CA MET A 1 37.90 -2.61 16.49
C MET A 1 38.96 -2.65 17.57
N GLU A 2 39.27 -1.48 18.10
CA GLU A 2 40.24 -1.30 19.17
C GLU A 2 39.57 -1.40 20.55
N CYS A 3 40.37 -1.61 21.60
CA CYS A 3 39.85 -1.69 22.98
C CYS A 3 39.13 -0.39 23.42
N ARG A 4 39.54 0.76 22.87
CA ARG A 4 38.90 2.05 23.15
C ARG A 4 37.45 2.06 22.66
N ASP A 5 37.22 1.60 21.43
CA ASP A 5 35.90 1.56 20.80
C ASP A 5 34.94 0.67 21.62
N VAL A 6 35.42 -0.50 22.06
CA VAL A 6 34.63 -1.42 22.91
C VAL A 6 34.24 -0.78 24.23
N ARG A 7 35.16 -0.02 24.87
CA ARG A 7 34.89 0.64 26.16
C ARG A 7 33.88 1.78 26.03
N GLU A 8 33.91 2.49 24.91
CA GLU A 8 32.96 3.57 24.60
C GLU A 8 31.54 3.01 24.37
N MET A 9 31.43 1.87 23.71
CA MET A 9 30.15 1.21 23.42
C MET A 9 29.69 0.20 24.49
N ALA A 10 30.44 0.02 25.58
CA ALA A 10 30.21 -1.06 26.54
C ALA A 10 28.83 -1.00 27.21
N ASP A 11 28.36 0.18 27.59
CA ASP A 11 27.07 0.30 28.29
C ASP A 11 25.88 0.08 27.34
N SER A 12 25.96 0.55 26.10
CA SER A 12 24.99 0.27 25.04
C SER A 12 24.99 -1.21 24.64
N PHE A 13 26.16 -1.85 24.59
CA PHE A 13 26.26 -3.30 24.36
C PHE A 13 25.59 -4.09 25.48
N LEU A 14 25.80 -3.71 26.74
CA LEU A 14 25.15 -4.35 27.90
C LEU A 14 23.66 -4.03 28.02
N GLY A 15 23.19 -2.95 27.40
CA GLY A 15 21.77 -2.59 27.28
C GLY A 15 21.07 -3.23 26.08
N GLU A 16 21.77 -3.99 25.24
CA GLU A 16 21.26 -4.54 23.97
C GLU A 16 20.78 -3.45 22.98
N GLU A 17 21.38 -2.27 23.03
CA GLU A 17 20.97 -1.09 22.25
C GLU A 17 21.78 -0.90 20.95
N LEU A 18 22.76 -1.76 20.70
CA LEU A 18 23.62 -1.67 19.51
C LEU A 18 22.99 -2.37 18.31
N LEU A 19 23.31 -1.86 17.11
CA LEU A 19 23.00 -2.54 15.86
C LEU A 19 23.64 -3.93 15.83
N THR A 20 22.97 -4.88 15.18
CA THR A 20 23.41 -6.28 15.08
C THR A 20 24.84 -6.41 14.57
N GLU A 21 25.24 -5.60 13.58
CA GLU A 21 26.59 -5.64 13.00
C GLU A 21 27.66 -5.26 14.04
N THR A 22 27.48 -4.12 14.71
CA THR A 22 28.37 -3.63 15.78
C THR A 22 28.43 -4.62 16.95
N ASN A 23 27.30 -5.25 17.28
CA ASN A 23 27.24 -6.29 18.30
C ASN A 23 28.16 -7.48 17.96
N HIS A 24 28.14 -7.96 16.71
CA HIS A 24 29.03 -9.03 16.26
C HIS A 24 30.50 -8.62 16.25
N GLU A 25 30.82 -7.36 15.94
CA GLU A 25 32.19 -6.86 16.01
C GLU A 25 32.74 -6.84 17.44
N ILE A 26 31.94 -6.41 18.41
CA ILE A 26 32.31 -6.44 19.83
C ILE A 26 32.50 -7.89 20.29
N LEU A 27 31.57 -8.79 19.97
CA LEU A 27 31.71 -10.21 20.35
C LEU A 27 33.01 -10.82 19.82
N ARG A 28 33.35 -10.57 18.55
CA ARG A 28 34.61 -11.03 17.94
C ARG A 28 35.85 -10.46 18.65
N HIS A 29 35.79 -9.21 19.09
CA HIS A 29 36.86 -8.61 19.88
C HIS A 29 36.99 -9.27 21.26
N LEU A 30 35.86 -9.57 21.93
CA LEU A 30 35.86 -10.22 23.24
C LEU A 30 36.46 -11.63 23.20
N ASP A 31 36.29 -12.36 22.10
CA ASP A 31 36.90 -13.70 21.92
C ASP A 31 38.43 -13.65 22.01
N THR A 32 39.04 -12.54 21.59
CA THR A 32 40.50 -12.40 21.50
C THR A 32 41.11 -11.52 22.59
N CYS A 33 40.33 -10.63 23.21
CA CYS A 33 40.82 -9.67 24.19
C CYS A 33 40.37 -9.99 25.64
N PRO A 34 41.25 -10.53 26.50
CA PRO A 34 40.91 -10.83 27.89
C PRO A 34 40.66 -9.57 28.75
N VAL A 35 41.28 -8.44 28.40
CA VAL A 35 41.14 -7.18 29.15
C VAL A 35 39.73 -6.62 29.00
N CYS A 36 39.21 -6.54 27.76
CA CYS A 36 37.85 -6.10 27.51
C CYS A 36 36.81 -7.07 28.08
N ARG A 37 37.08 -8.38 28.09
CA ARG A 37 36.22 -9.35 28.79
C ARG A 37 36.11 -9.08 30.29
N ALA A 38 37.24 -8.82 30.96
CA ALA A 38 37.25 -8.49 32.37
C ALA A 38 36.50 -7.18 32.68
N ASP A 39 36.68 -6.15 31.84
CA ASP A 39 35.99 -4.86 31.99
C ASP A 39 34.47 -5.01 31.89
N LEU A 40 33.98 -5.68 30.84
CA LEU A 40 32.53 -5.93 30.68
C LEU A 40 31.97 -6.81 31.80
N ALA A 41 32.72 -7.81 32.29
CA ALA A 41 32.30 -8.61 33.43
C ALA A 41 32.16 -7.76 34.70
N GLY A 42 33.08 -6.83 34.95
CA GLY A 42 33.00 -5.89 36.07
C GLY A 42 31.76 -4.98 35.98
N ARG A 43 31.47 -4.45 34.79
CA ARG A 43 30.27 -3.64 34.55
C ARG A 43 28.97 -4.42 34.77
N ARG A 44 28.90 -5.68 34.30
CA ARG A 44 27.76 -6.57 34.58
C ARG A 44 27.57 -6.79 36.09
N ALA A 45 28.64 -7.12 36.80
CA ALA A 45 28.59 -7.33 38.24
C ALA A 45 28.10 -6.08 39.00
N LEU A 46 28.51 -4.88 38.57
CA LEU A 46 28.02 -3.62 39.11
C LEU A 46 26.51 -3.44 38.88
N ARG A 47 26.03 -3.63 37.64
CA ARG A 47 24.60 -3.50 37.30
C ARG A 47 23.74 -4.47 38.11
N GLU A 48 24.16 -5.73 38.20
CA GLU A 48 23.48 -6.71 39.04
C GLU A 48 23.52 -6.32 40.52
N GLY A 49 24.62 -5.72 41.00
CA GLY A 49 24.74 -5.21 42.36
C GLY A 49 23.69 -4.14 42.66
N VAL A 50 23.57 -3.15 41.78
CA VAL A 50 22.55 -2.09 41.88
C VAL A 50 21.14 -2.67 41.81
N GLN A 51 20.89 -3.58 40.86
CA GLN A 51 19.59 -4.24 40.73
C GLN A 51 19.22 -5.02 42.00
N ARG A 52 20.17 -5.76 42.58
CA ARG A 52 19.97 -6.45 43.86
C ARG A 52 19.70 -5.49 45.01
N ALA A 53 20.40 -4.34 45.06
CA ALA A 53 20.16 -3.32 46.08
C ALA A 53 18.75 -2.75 45.96
N PHE A 54 18.32 -2.40 44.74
CA PHE A 54 16.96 -1.94 44.46
C PHE A 54 15.90 -2.96 44.87
N HIS A 55 16.06 -4.24 44.51
CA HIS A 55 15.12 -5.30 44.91
C HIS A 55 15.06 -5.55 46.43
N ARG A 56 16.10 -5.21 47.17
CA ARG A 56 16.16 -5.33 48.64
C ARG A 56 15.67 -4.09 49.37
N ALA A 57 15.38 -3.00 48.66
CA ALA A 57 14.85 -1.74 49.19
C ALA A 57 13.32 -1.72 49.04
N PRO A 58 12.55 -2.20 50.04
CA PRO A 58 11.09 -2.26 49.96
C PRO A 58 10.44 -0.90 49.71
N GLU A 59 11.08 0.20 50.13
CA GLU A 59 10.64 1.58 49.92
C GLU A 59 10.72 2.04 48.45
N LEU A 60 11.55 1.39 47.63
CA LEU A 60 11.65 1.63 46.19
C LEU A 60 10.79 0.65 45.37
N GLY A 61 10.25 -0.37 46.02
CA GLY A 61 9.37 -1.36 45.42
C GLY A 61 8.04 -0.75 44.97
N ALA A 62 7.40 -1.39 44.00
CA ALA A 62 6.06 -1.00 43.58
C ALA A 62 5.06 -1.18 44.74
N SER A 63 4.09 -0.26 44.87
CA SER A 63 3.12 -0.31 45.95
C SER A 63 2.26 -1.59 45.89
N PRO A 64 1.81 -2.14 47.03
CA PRO A 64 0.95 -3.31 47.07
C PRO A 64 -0.33 -3.15 46.22
N GLU A 65 -0.90 -1.94 46.18
CA GLU A 65 -2.09 -1.61 45.40
C GLU A 65 -1.80 -1.66 43.89
N PHE A 66 -0.63 -1.17 43.47
CA PHE A 66 -0.20 -1.26 42.07
C PHE A 66 -0.04 -2.72 41.65
N ILE A 67 0.63 -3.54 42.46
CA ILE A 67 0.82 -4.97 42.20
C ILE A 67 -0.52 -5.71 42.14
N ALA A 68 -1.46 -5.39 43.04
CA ALA A 68 -2.81 -5.98 43.03
C ALA A 68 -3.58 -5.60 41.76
N ARG A 69 -3.57 -4.33 41.36
CA ARG A 69 -4.21 -3.87 40.10
C ARG A 69 -3.61 -4.54 38.87
N LEU A 70 -2.27 -4.64 38.83
CA LEU A 70 -1.57 -5.29 37.72
C LEU A 70 -1.92 -6.78 37.63
N ARG A 71 -1.95 -7.49 38.77
CA ARG A 71 -2.32 -8.91 38.83
C ARG A 71 -3.74 -9.13 38.31
N ASN A 72 -4.71 -8.33 38.76
CA ASN A 72 -6.09 -8.44 38.31
C ASN A 72 -6.20 -8.20 36.80
N LYS A 73 -5.52 -7.17 36.28
CA LYS A 73 -5.50 -6.89 34.84
C LYS A 73 -4.90 -8.05 34.04
N LEU A 74 -3.80 -8.65 34.51
CA LEU A 74 -3.19 -9.81 33.85
C LEU A 74 -4.09 -11.05 33.92
N GLN A 75 -4.76 -11.29 35.05
CA GLN A 75 -5.72 -12.39 35.20
C GLN A 75 -6.94 -12.22 34.28
N ASP A 76 -7.50 -11.01 34.19
CA ASP A 76 -8.58 -10.71 33.25
C ASP A 76 -8.15 -10.97 31.81
N THR A 77 -6.92 -10.56 31.44
CA THR A 77 -6.37 -10.80 30.10
C THR A 77 -6.14 -12.30 29.85
N ALA A 78 -5.68 -13.05 30.85
CA ALA A 78 -5.46 -14.50 30.75
C ALA A 78 -6.78 -15.28 30.68
N HIS A 79 -7.82 -14.85 31.41
CA HIS A 79 -9.15 -15.44 31.35
C HIS A 79 -9.88 -15.13 30.03
N GLN A 80 -9.60 -13.98 29.41
CA GLN A 80 -10.05 -13.69 28.04
C GLN A 80 -9.40 -14.64 27.00
N GLY A 81 -8.16 -15.08 27.23
CA GLY A 81 -7.48 -16.09 26.39
C GLY A 81 -7.90 -17.55 26.66
N SER A 82 -8.49 -17.84 27.83
CA SER A 82 -8.88 -19.20 28.25
C SER A 82 -10.40 -19.47 28.23
N ALA A 83 -11.22 -18.55 27.73
CA ALA A 83 -12.68 -18.73 27.62
C ALA A 83 -13.12 -19.70 26.51
N ARG A 84 -12.28 -20.68 26.14
CA ARG A 84 -12.72 -21.92 25.48
C ARG A 84 -13.18 -22.93 26.53
N ARG A 85 -14.21 -22.57 27.30
CA ARG A 85 -14.95 -23.54 28.12
C ARG A 85 -16.18 -23.95 27.31
N GLY A 86 -16.17 -25.20 26.85
CA GLY A 86 -17.05 -25.71 25.80
C GLY A 86 -18.53 -25.46 26.04
N VAL A 87 -19.10 -24.53 25.29
CA VAL A 87 -20.54 -24.42 25.11
C VAL A 87 -20.90 -25.33 23.94
N ARG A 88 -21.55 -26.46 24.24
CA ARG A 88 -22.15 -27.33 23.23
C ARG A 88 -23.35 -26.60 22.63
N PHE A 89 -23.11 -25.86 21.55
CA PHE A 89 -24.18 -25.32 20.71
C PHE A 89 -24.73 -26.42 19.78
N PRO A 90 -26.05 -26.46 19.55
CA PRO A 90 -26.65 -27.45 18.64
C PRO A 90 -26.04 -27.34 17.24
N GLY A 91 -25.84 -28.48 16.57
CA GLY A 91 -24.94 -28.64 15.42
C GLY A 91 -25.18 -27.71 14.22
N TRP A 92 -26.36 -27.12 14.08
CA TRP A 92 -26.66 -26.16 13.02
C TRP A 92 -25.99 -24.77 13.18
N TRP A 93 -25.77 -24.30 14.41
CA TRP A 93 -25.09 -23.02 14.64
C TRP A 93 -23.57 -23.12 14.39
N ALA A 94 -22.99 -24.31 14.58
CA ALA A 94 -21.59 -24.56 14.26
C ALA A 94 -21.32 -24.43 12.75
N LEU A 95 -22.28 -24.83 11.90
CA LEU A 95 -22.19 -24.64 10.46
C LEU A 95 -22.31 -23.17 10.06
N ALA A 96 -23.26 -22.43 10.65
CA ALA A 96 -23.37 -20.99 10.40
C ALA A 96 -22.10 -20.22 10.85
N ALA A 97 -21.56 -20.55 12.02
CA ALA A 97 -20.35 -19.91 12.54
C ALA A 97 -19.10 -20.23 11.70
N THR A 98 -18.97 -21.45 11.19
CA THR A 98 -17.84 -21.82 10.31
C THR A 98 -17.93 -21.14 8.94
N VAL A 99 -19.14 -21.01 8.37
CA VAL A 99 -19.35 -20.22 7.15
C VAL A 99 -19.03 -18.75 7.39
N LEU A 100 -19.51 -18.16 8.48
CA LEU A 100 -19.20 -16.76 8.82
C LEU A 100 -17.71 -16.55 9.06
N LEU A 101 -17.02 -17.47 9.72
CA LEU A 101 -15.58 -17.39 9.92
C LEU A 101 -14.81 -17.55 8.60
N ALA A 102 -15.23 -18.47 7.72
CA ALA A 102 -14.64 -18.63 6.40
C ALA A 102 -14.85 -17.41 5.51
N VAL A 103 -16.03 -16.78 5.59
CA VAL A 103 -16.34 -15.51 4.91
C VAL A 103 -15.49 -14.39 5.49
N ALA A 104 -15.42 -14.25 6.82
CA ALA A 104 -14.62 -13.22 7.48
C ALA A 104 -13.12 -13.38 7.19
N LEU A 105 -12.60 -14.61 7.22
CA LEU A 105 -11.22 -14.92 6.90
C LEU A 105 -10.94 -14.68 5.41
N GLY A 106 -11.87 -15.06 4.52
CA GLY A 106 -11.78 -14.77 3.09
C GLY A 106 -11.83 -13.27 2.79
N LEU A 107 -12.63 -12.50 3.51
CA LEU A 107 -12.65 -11.03 3.43
C LEU A 107 -11.36 -10.41 3.97
N ALA A 108 -10.84 -10.91 5.09
CA ALA A 108 -9.58 -10.45 5.67
C ALA A 108 -8.37 -10.72 4.76
N TYR A 109 -8.30 -11.92 4.18
CA TYR A 109 -7.24 -12.29 3.24
C TYR A 109 -7.29 -11.40 1.97
N ARG A 110 -8.49 -11.23 1.39
CA ARG A 110 -8.69 -10.31 0.27
C ARG A 110 -8.37 -8.85 0.62
N GLY A 111 -8.68 -8.41 1.83
CA GLY A 111 -8.34 -7.08 2.33
C GLY A 111 -6.82 -6.87 2.40
N ARG A 112 -6.09 -7.87 2.92
CA ARG A 112 -4.63 -7.86 2.99
C ARG A 112 -3.98 -7.81 1.60
N ASP A 113 -4.48 -8.60 0.66
CA ASP A 113 -3.97 -8.61 -0.73
C ASP A 113 -4.22 -7.26 -1.41
N ARG A 114 -5.36 -6.61 -1.15
CA ARG A 114 -5.65 -5.25 -1.66
C ARG A 114 -4.71 -4.19 -1.09
N ILE A 115 -4.45 -4.23 0.22
CA ILE A 115 -3.55 -3.27 0.88
C ILE A 115 -2.12 -3.42 0.35
N THR A 116 -1.65 -4.65 0.21
CA THR A 116 -0.28 -4.93 -0.30
C THR A 116 -0.13 -4.56 -1.77
N ALA A 117 -1.11 -4.88 -2.62
CA ALA A 117 -1.12 -4.49 -4.03
C ALA A 117 -1.15 -2.96 -4.21
N THR A 118 -1.98 -2.26 -3.42
CA THR A 118 -2.06 -0.80 -3.46
C THR A 118 -0.76 -0.16 -3.00
N GLY A 119 -0.14 -0.67 -1.93
CA GLY A 119 1.15 -0.20 -1.45
C GLY A 119 2.30 -0.43 -2.43
N ALA A 120 2.28 -1.54 -3.18
CA ALA A 120 3.24 -1.79 -4.24
C ALA A 120 3.08 -0.80 -5.41
N LEU A 121 1.84 -0.57 -5.87
CA LEU A 121 1.57 0.42 -6.92
C LEU A 121 1.88 1.85 -6.46
N ALA A 122 1.63 2.18 -5.20
CA ALA A 122 1.97 3.48 -4.63
C ALA A 122 3.49 3.73 -4.66
N ARG A 123 4.32 2.72 -4.36
CA ARG A 123 5.78 2.83 -4.48
C ARG A 123 6.23 3.10 -5.92
N VAL A 124 5.65 2.38 -6.89
CA VAL A 124 5.94 2.60 -8.31
C VAL A 124 5.50 4.00 -8.76
N ALA A 125 4.33 4.47 -8.31
CA ALA A 125 3.83 5.82 -8.59
C ALA A 125 4.74 6.91 -8.00
N VAL A 126 5.23 6.72 -6.77
CA VAL A 126 6.19 7.62 -6.13
C VAL A 126 7.53 7.65 -6.88
N GLY A 127 7.99 6.48 -7.36
CA GLY A 127 9.13 6.39 -8.26
C GLY A 127 8.92 7.18 -9.54
N ASP A 128 7.77 7.01 -10.20
CA ASP A 128 7.42 7.76 -11.40
C ASP A 128 7.43 9.28 -11.16
N HIS A 129 6.80 9.77 -10.07
CA HIS A 129 6.86 11.18 -9.69
C HIS A 129 8.31 11.68 -9.55
N ARG A 130 9.17 10.94 -8.84
CA ARG A 130 10.58 11.31 -8.64
C ARG A 130 11.35 11.33 -9.98
N TYR A 131 11.26 10.27 -10.76
CA TYR A 131 12.09 10.10 -11.96
C TYR A 131 11.56 10.88 -13.16
N CYS A 132 10.24 11.04 -13.29
CA CYS A 132 9.65 11.82 -14.35
C CYS A 132 9.56 13.31 -14.01
N ALA A 133 8.84 13.69 -12.95
CA ALA A 133 8.49 15.10 -12.69
C ALA A 133 9.63 15.91 -12.02
N LEU A 134 10.51 15.25 -11.27
CA LEU A 134 11.60 15.94 -10.56
C LEU A 134 12.94 15.79 -11.30
N GLN A 135 13.30 14.57 -11.70
CA GLN A 135 14.62 14.26 -12.27
C GLN A 135 14.67 14.23 -13.79
N PHE A 136 13.52 14.16 -14.47
CA PHE A 136 13.43 14.04 -15.94
C PHE A 136 14.29 12.90 -16.51
N ARG A 137 14.35 11.78 -15.79
CA ARG A 137 15.19 10.62 -16.08
C ARG A 137 14.34 9.35 -16.15
N LEU A 138 13.64 9.18 -17.27
CA LEU A 138 12.92 7.96 -17.60
C LEU A 138 13.66 7.13 -18.64
N ALA A 139 13.41 5.82 -18.65
CA ALA A 139 13.98 4.89 -19.63
C ALA A 139 13.39 5.09 -21.03
N GLU A 140 12.11 5.47 -21.11
CA GLU A 140 11.44 5.84 -22.35
C GLU A 140 11.00 7.32 -22.31
N LYS A 141 10.94 7.95 -23.48
CA LYS A 141 10.46 9.33 -23.60
C LYS A 141 8.94 9.37 -23.35
N PRO A 142 8.44 10.29 -22.52
CA PRO A 142 7.00 10.50 -22.36
C PRO A 142 6.32 10.81 -23.70
N ILE A 143 5.11 10.28 -23.87
CA ILE A 143 4.23 10.56 -25.01
C ILE A 143 3.08 11.47 -24.57
N SER A 144 2.43 12.15 -25.52
CA SER A 144 1.25 12.95 -25.21
C SER A 144 0.08 12.08 -24.74
N LEU A 145 -0.85 12.64 -23.96
CA LEU A 145 -2.06 11.92 -23.55
C LEU A 145 -2.97 11.58 -24.73
N GLU A 146 -3.01 12.39 -25.79
CA GLU A 146 -3.78 12.07 -26.99
C GLU A 146 -3.17 10.87 -27.75
N GLU A 147 -1.84 10.83 -27.88
CA GLU A 147 -1.15 9.66 -28.45
C GLU A 147 -1.39 8.41 -27.59
N ALA A 148 -1.32 8.55 -26.26
CA ALA A 148 -1.63 7.47 -25.34
C ALA A 148 -3.09 7.01 -25.46
N ALA A 149 -4.03 7.94 -25.69
CA ALA A 149 -5.44 7.62 -25.88
C ALA A 149 -5.69 6.78 -27.14
N GLN A 150 -4.97 7.09 -28.22
CA GLN A 150 -5.04 6.32 -29.46
C GLN A 150 -4.48 4.91 -29.31
N ARG A 151 -3.38 4.75 -28.55
CA ARG A 151 -2.70 3.45 -28.38
C ARG A 151 -3.28 2.57 -27.27
N TYR A 152 -3.71 3.17 -26.16
CA TYR A 152 -4.00 2.47 -24.91
C TYR A 152 -5.44 2.69 -24.41
N GLY A 153 -6.20 3.59 -25.03
CA GLY A 153 -7.65 3.68 -24.87
C GLY A 153 -8.17 4.98 -24.26
N ALA A 154 -9.50 5.09 -24.23
CA ALA A 154 -10.22 6.35 -23.98
C ALA A 154 -9.99 6.98 -22.60
N ALA A 155 -9.47 6.24 -21.61
CA ALA A 155 -9.19 6.79 -20.29
C ALA A 155 -8.17 7.94 -20.35
N TYR A 156 -7.16 7.85 -21.23
CA TYR A 156 -6.14 8.91 -21.40
C TYR A 156 -6.73 10.18 -22.02
N ARG A 157 -7.76 10.06 -22.87
CA ARG A 157 -8.43 11.22 -23.50
C ARG A 157 -9.17 12.10 -22.49
N VAL A 158 -9.75 11.49 -21.46
CA VAL A 158 -10.38 12.23 -20.36
C VAL A 158 -9.35 13.07 -19.63
N LEU A 159 -8.17 12.49 -19.40
CA LEU A 159 -7.09 13.08 -18.62
C LEU A 159 -6.36 14.22 -19.34
N GLU A 160 -6.57 14.36 -20.66
CA GLU A 160 -6.12 15.53 -21.41
C GLU A 160 -6.77 16.83 -20.90
N HIS A 161 -8.02 16.74 -20.43
CA HIS A 161 -8.82 17.88 -20.02
C HIS A 161 -9.21 17.86 -18.53
N LEU A 162 -8.99 16.74 -17.84
CA LEU A 162 -9.30 16.58 -16.42
C LEU A 162 -8.06 16.17 -15.60
N PRO A 163 -7.82 16.81 -14.45
CA PRO A 163 -8.51 18.02 -13.97
C PRO A 163 -8.24 19.24 -14.85
N ALA A 164 -9.03 20.30 -14.61
CA ALA A 164 -8.82 21.61 -15.23
C ALA A 164 -7.39 22.12 -14.97
N ASP A 165 -6.91 23.00 -15.86
CA ASP A 165 -5.57 23.60 -15.74
C ASP A 165 -5.39 24.34 -14.41
N ASP A 166 -6.43 25.01 -13.95
CA ASP A 166 -6.48 25.70 -12.66
C ASP A 166 -7.48 25.01 -11.74
N VAL A 167 -7.00 24.52 -10.60
CA VAL A 167 -7.82 23.90 -9.55
C VAL A 167 -7.74 24.74 -8.30
N MET A 168 -8.87 25.24 -7.83
CA MET A 168 -8.93 25.95 -6.54
C MET A 168 -9.17 24.94 -5.41
N THR A 169 -8.26 24.87 -4.44
CA THR A 169 -8.45 24.12 -3.19
C THR A 169 -8.78 25.09 -2.05
N ALA A 170 -9.18 24.56 -0.89
CA ALA A 170 -9.48 25.40 0.27
C ALA A 170 -8.25 26.18 0.81
N ILE A 171 -7.03 25.80 0.41
CA ILE A 171 -5.78 26.40 0.91
C ILE A 171 -4.94 27.07 -0.18
N GLY A 172 -5.42 27.10 -1.42
CA GLY A 172 -4.79 27.83 -2.52
C GLY A 172 -5.01 27.18 -3.90
N PRO A 173 -4.55 27.84 -4.97
CA PRO A 173 -4.63 27.30 -6.32
C PRO A 173 -3.56 26.23 -6.56
N ALA A 174 -3.92 25.23 -7.36
CA ALA A 174 -3.01 24.30 -8.01
C ALA A 174 -3.08 24.52 -9.52
N HIS A 175 -1.92 24.62 -10.17
CA HIS A 175 -1.80 24.89 -11.60
C HIS A 175 -1.16 23.70 -12.30
N VAL A 176 -1.79 23.17 -13.35
CA VAL A 176 -1.22 22.12 -14.16
C VAL A 176 -0.07 22.69 -15.00
N LEU A 177 1.09 22.07 -14.85
CA LEU A 177 2.30 22.37 -15.64
C LEU A 177 2.39 21.51 -16.89
N GLU A 178 2.10 20.22 -16.75
CA GLU A 178 2.32 19.25 -17.81
C GLU A 178 1.35 18.07 -17.71
N ARG A 179 1.06 17.47 -18.87
CA ARG A 179 0.29 16.25 -19.01
C ARG A 179 0.96 15.33 -20.02
N HIS A 180 1.29 14.12 -19.64
CA HIS A 180 1.86 13.12 -20.54
C HIS A 180 1.59 11.70 -20.04
N ALA A 181 1.90 10.70 -20.86
CA ALA A 181 1.98 9.32 -20.42
C ALA A 181 3.44 8.86 -20.37
N CYS A 182 3.83 8.29 -19.24
CA CYS A 182 5.18 7.82 -18.94
C CYS A 182 5.15 6.35 -18.50
N VAL A 183 6.32 5.70 -18.51
CA VAL A 183 6.50 4.38 -17.91
C VAL A 183 7.64 4.41 -16.92
N TYR A 184 7.35 3.87 -15.74
CA TYR A 184 8.33 3.61 -14.69
C TYR A 184 8.20 2.16 -14.23
N GLU A 185 9.32 1.45 -14.17
CA GLU A 185 9.38 0.01 -13.82
C GLU A 185 8.35 -0.87 -14.57
N GLY A 186 8.15 -0.60 -15.86
CA GLY A 186 7.20 -1.32 -16.71
C GLY A 186 5.73 -0.98 -16.49
N ARG A 187 5.41 -0.06 -15.57
CA ARG A 187 4.05 0.44 -15.33
C ARG A 187 3.83 1.75 -16.06
N ARG A 188 2.76 1.81 -16.86
CA ARG A 188 2.36 3.02 -17.57
C ARG A 188 1.41 3.87 -16.73
N PHE A 189 1.69 5.16 -16.64
CA PHE A 189 0.84 6.13 -15.99
C PHE A 189 0.43 7.21 -16.98
N ALA A 190 -0.81 7.68 -16.87
CA ALA A 190 -1.12 9.05 -17.25
C ALA A 190 -0.67 9.94 -16.08
N HIS A 191 0.21 10.88 -16.37
CA HIS A 191 0.90 11.70 -15.40
C HIS A 191 0.60 13.16 -15.65
N ILE A 192 0.03 13.80 -14.63
CA ILE A 192 -0.30 15.22 -14.63
C ILE A 192 0.48 15.88 -13.50
N VAL A 193 1.29 16.87 -13.85
CA VAL A 193 2.17 17.57 -12.91
C VAL A 193 1.53 18.92 -12.56
N PHE A 194 1.39 19.22 -11.28
CA PHE A 194 0.92 20.49 -10.75
C PHE A 194 2.05 21.26 -10.09
N THR A 195 1.94 22.59 -10.11
CA THR A 195 2.49 23.43 -9.05
C THR A 195 1.43 23.65 -8.00
N TYR A 196 1.72 23.31 -6.76
CA TYR A 196 0.83 23.51 -5.63
C TYR A 196 1.65 23.87 -4.39
N ARG A 197 1.32 25.00 -3.75
CA ARG A 197 2.07 25.53 -2.59
C ARG A 197 3.57 25.75 -2.87
N GLY A 198 3.93 26.01 -4.13
CA GLY A 198 5.32 26.18 -4.57
C GLY A 198 6.05 24.88 -4.90
N GLU A 199 5.43 23.73 -4.64
CA GLU A 199 6.01 22.41 -4.84
C GLU A 199 5.40 21.71 -6.06
N ARG A 200 6.15 20.74 -6.62
CA ARG A 200 5.63 19.88 -7.68
C ARG A 200 4.86 18.71 -7.07
N VAL A 201 3.61 18.58 -7.48
CA VAL A 201 2.74 17.46 -7.10
C VAL A 201 2.32 16.72 -8.35
N SER A 202 2.19 15.40 -8.28
CA SER A 202 1.78 14.58 -9.42
C SER A 202 0.52 13.82 -9.14
N LEU A 203 -0.40 13.88 -10.10
CA LEU A 203 -1.53 12.99 -10.26
C LEU A 203 -1.13 11.90 -11.25
N LEU A 204 -1.24 10.66 -10.81
CA LEU A 204 -0.84 9.47 -11.55
C LEU A 204 -2.04 8.54 -11.66
N VAL A 205 -2.40 8.18 -12.90
CA VAL A 205 -3.54 7.30 -13.18
C VAL A 205 -3.06 6.09 -13.95
N THR A 206 -3.37 4.90 -13.45
CA THR A 206 -3.01 3.63 -14.08
C THR A 206 -4.18 2.66 -14.04
N ALA A 207 -4.29 1.80 -15.06
CA ALA A 207 -5.25 0.70 -15.06
C ALA A 207 -4.98 -0.24 -13.87
N VAL A 208 -6.03 -0.84 -13.31
CA VAL A 208 -5.90 -1.92 -12.33
C VAL A 208 -5.93 -3.25 -13.07
N ASP A 209 -4.90 -4.07 -12.91
CA ASP A 209 -4.90 -5.41 -13.49
C ASP A 209 -6.00 -6.26 -12.84
N GLY A 210 -6.57 -7.19 -13.59
CA GLY A 210 -7.79 -7.95 -13.24
C GLY A 210 -7.72 -8.78 -11.93
N SER A 211 -6.61 -8.75 -11.20
CA SER A 211 -6.44 -9.35 -9.87
C SER A 211 -7.13 -8.56 -8.75
N VAL A 212 -7.63 -7.34 -9.01
CA VAL A 212 -8.34 -6.54 -7.99
C VAL A 212 -9.83 -6.46 -8.31
N THR A 213 -10.62 -7.18 -7.51
CA THR A 213 -12.09 -7.24 -7.60
C THR A 213 -12.70 -5.83 -7.70
N PRO A 214 -13.74 -5.62 -8.54
CA PRO A 214 -14.45 -4.34 -8.59
C PRO A 214 -15.02 -3.94 -7.23
N ALA A 215 -15.17 -2.63 -7.02
CA ALA A 215 -15.92 -2.08 -5.91
C ALA A 215 -17.34 -2.68 -5.88
N LEU A 216 -17.85 -2.98 -4.69
CA LEU A 216 -19.21 -3.52 -4.55
C LEU A 216 -20.22 -2.47 -5.05
N PRO A 217 -21.32 -2.88 -5.69
CA PRO A 217 -22.37 -1.94 -6.07
C PRO A 217 -22.91 -1.24 -4.81
N GLY A 218 -22.68 0.08 -4.70
CA GLY A 218 -23.13 0.88 -3.56
C GLY A 218 -22.05 1.69 -2.83
N GLU A 219 -20.76 1.54 -3.14
CA GLU A 219 -19.71 2.45 -2.64
C GLU A 219 -19.80 3.81 -3.37
N THR A 220 -20.68 4.67 -2.89
CA THR A 220 -20.72 6.09 -3.26
C THR A 220 -19.68 6.84 -2.43
N LEU A 221 -18.51 7.09 -3.02
CA LEU A 221 -17.50 8.13 -2.74
C LEU A 221 -16.08 7.56 -2.96
N PRO A 222 -15.09 8.38 -3.39
CA PRO A 222 -13.69 7.94 -3.43
C PRO A 222 -13.25 7.61 -2.00
N HIS A 223 -13.04 6.32 -1.70
CA HIS A 223 -12.33 5.94 -0.48
C HIS A 223 -10.87 6.39 -0.61
N LEU A 224 -10.61 7.66 -0.30
CA LEU A 224 -9.29 8.23 -0.16
C LEU A 224 -8.57 7.45 0.94
N THR A 225 -7.60 6.64 0.53
CA THR A 225 -6.76 5.90 1.47
C THR A 225 -5.63 6.85 1.89
N SER A 226 -5.56 7.20 3.18
CA SER A 226 -4.52 8.02 3.83
C SER A 226 -4.19 7.45 5.22
N PRO A 227 -2.98 7.67 5.80
CA PRO A 227 -1.76 8.28 5.27
C PRO A 227 -0.61 7.26 5.11
N SER A 228 0.15 7.33 4.01
CA SER A 228 1.45 6.66 3.89
C SER A 228 2.46 7.63 3.31
N ARG A 229 3.58 7.85 4.03
CA ARG A 229 4.78 8.44 3.43
C ARG A 229 5.60 7.32 2.84
N ILE A 230 6.02 7.50 1.60
CA ILE A 230 6.84 6.53 0.86
C ILE A 230 8.05 7.30 0.35
N ASP A 231 9.26 6.84 0.70
CA ASP A 231 10.53 7.45 0.31
C ASP A 231 10.62 8.96 0.57
N GLY A 232 10.01 9.41 1.68
CA GLY A 232 9.95 10.80 2.12
C GLY A 232 8.79 11.63 1.55
N MET A 233 8.10 11.14 0.53
CA MET A 233 7.00 11.85 -0.13
C MET A 233 5.64 11.45 0.43
N SER A 234 4.72 12.40 0.46
CA SER A 234 3.33 12.15 0.83
C SER A 234 2.57 11.52 -0.33
N VAL A 235 1.72 10.53 -0.03
CA VAL A 235 0.91 9.82 -1.01
C VAL A 235 -0.53 9.73 -0.56
N VAL A 236 -1.45 10.00 -1.49
CA VAL A 236 -2.89 9.74 -1.35
C VAL A 236 -3.33 8.90 -2.54
N SER A 237 -4.14 7.87 -2.30
CA SER A 237 -4.64 7.03 -3.39
C SER A 237 -6.11 6.72 -3.26
N PHE A 238 -6.79 6.60 -4.39
CA PHE A 238 -8.15 6.09 -4.45
C PHE A 238 -8.39 5.37 -5.77
N ARG A 239 -9.50 4.67 -5.85
CA ARG A 239 -9.92 3.96 -7.06
C ARG A 239 -11.03 4.74 -7.76
N ALA A 240 -10.92 4.86 -9.07
CA ALA A 240 -12.00 5.33 -9.92
C ALA A 240 -12.22 4.31 -11.04
N SER A 241 -13.35 3.60 -10.99
CA SER A 241 -13.66 2.57 -12.00
C SER A 241 -12.57 1.47 -12.06
N ARG A 242 -12.03 1.13 -13.24
CA ARG A 242 -10.89 0.23 -13.42
C ARG A 242 -9.54 0.93 -13.39
N GLN A 243 -9.46 2.15 -12.85
CA GLN A 243 -8.22 2.91 -12.68
C GLN A 243 -7.88 3.06 -11.19
N MET A 244 -6.60 2.97 -10.85
CA MET A 244 -6.05 3.48 -9.60
C MET A 244 -5.48 4.87 -9.84
N ILE A 245 -5.77 5.77 -8.90
CA ILE A 245 -5.33 7.15 -8.90
C ILE A 245 -4.44 7.37 -7.70
N PHE A 246 -3.30 8.01 -7.92
CA PHE A 246 -2.34 8.39 -6.89
C PHE A 246 -2.02 9.89 -7.00
N PHE A 247 -1.92 10.53 -5.85
CA PHE A 247 -1.32 11.85 -5.69
C PHE A 247 -0.01 11.66 -4.94
N ALA A 248 1.09 12.20 -5.46
CA ALA A 248 2.41 12.12 -4.84
C ALA A 248 3.12 13.48 -4.90
N GLY A 249 3.81 13.85 -3.82
CA GLY A 249 4.61 15.09 -3.78
C GLY A 249 5.30 15.31 -2.44
N ASP A 250 6.26 16.24 -2.43
CA ASP A 250 6.92 16.72 -1.21
C ASP A 250 6.12 17.87 -0.57
N VAL A 251 4.85 17.59 -0.28
CA VAL A 251 3.93 18.51 0.40
C VAL A 251 3.43 17.86 1.68
N VAL A 252 2.92 18.68 2.60
CA VAL A 252 2.29 18.16 3.82
C VAL A 252 1.09 17.28 3.43
N GLN A 253 0.95 16.12 4.09
CA GLN A 253 -0.10 15.13 3.79
C GLN A 253 -1.51 15.73 3.71
N ASN A 254 -1.83 16.65 4.63
CA ASN A 254 -3.13 17.30 4.67
C ASN A 254 -3.36 18.18 3.43
N ASP A 255 -2.34 18.94 3.02
CA ASP A 255 -2.41 19.79 1.82
C ASP A 255 -2.64 18.93 0.56
N LEU A 256 -1.96 17.78 0.46
CA LEU A 256 -2.14 16.81 -0.62
C LEU A 256 -3.55 16.22 -0.64
N LEU A 257 -4.12 15.94 0.53
CA LEU A 257 -5.49 15.44 0.66
C LEU A 257 -6.51 16.47 0.16
N MET A 258 -6.34 17.76 0.51
CA MET A 258 -7.21 18.83 0.02
C MET A 258 -7.20 18.95 -1.51
N LEU A 259 -6.04 18.76 -2.14
CA LEU A 259 -5.92 18.71 -3.59
C LEU A 259 -6.62 17.47 -4.17
N ALA A 260 -6.41 16.30 -3.57
CA ALA A 260 -7.05 15.06 -4.00
C ALA A 260 -8.58 15.13 -3.89
N GLU A 261 -9.12 15.78 -2.86
CA GLU A 261 -10.56 16.02 -2.69
C GLU A 261 -11.13 16.96 -3.76
N ALA A 262 -10.45 18.07 -4.04
CA ALA A 262 -10.88 19.04 -5.06
C ALA A 262 -10.91 18.43 -6.48
N VAL A 263 -9.98 17.53 -6.77
CA VAL A 263 -9.82 16.88 -8.08
C VAL A 263 -10.61 15.56 -8.19
N GLY A 264 -10.89 14.90 -7.06
CA GLY A 264 -11.33 13.52 -7.02
C GLY A 264 -12.70 13.28 -7.68
N GLU A 265 -13.69 14.12 -7.39
CA GLU A 265 -15.03 13.94 -7.92
C GLU A 265 -15.13 14.17 -9.45
N PRO A 266 -14.59 15.27 -10.03
CA PRO A 266 -14.55 15.46 -11.48
C PRO A 266 -13.86 14.31 -12.21
N LEU A 267 -12.71 13.82 -11.68
CA LEU A 267 -11.99 12.68 -12.25
C LEU A 267 -12.82 11.40 -12.20
N TYR A 268 -13.43 11.11 -11.05
CA TYR A 268 -14.25 9.92 -10.89
C TYR A 268 -15.40 9.88 -11.90
N ARG A 269 -16.13 11.00 -12.03
CA ARG A 269 -17.24 11.13 -12.98
C ARG A 269 -16.76 10.98 -14.43
N GLY A 270 -15.65 11.63 -14.79
CA GLY A 270 -15.08 11.55 -16.15
C GLY A 270 -14.64 10.14 -16.54
N LEU A 271 -13.92 9.45 -15.65
CA LEU A 271 -13.45 8.09 -15.89
C LEU A 271 -14.61 7.08 -15.93
N ALA A 272 -15.59 7.17 -15.03
CA ALA A 272 -16.76 6.30 -15.01
C ALA A 272 -17.64 6.43 -16.28
N ALA A 273 -17.74 7.65 -16.84
CA ALA A 273 -18.48 7.89 -18.08
C ALA A 273 -17.86 7.15 -19.28
N THR A 274 -16.52 7.09 -19.36
CA THR A 274 -15.84 6.38 -20.46
C THR A 274 -16.04 4.87 -20.43
N GLU A 275 -16.08 4.27 -19.23
CA GLU A 275 -16.37 2.84 -19.11
C GLU A 275 -17.79 2.51 -19.54
N SER A 276 -18.76 3.34 -19.14
CA SER A 276 -20.16 3.18 -19.54
C SER A 276 -20.32 3.29 -21.06
N ALA A 277 -19.64 4.24 -21.69
CA ALA A 277 -19.63 4.39 -23.15
C ALA A 277 -18.98 3.18 -23.86
N GLY A 278 -17.84 2.69 -23.33
CA GLY A 278 -17.14 1.52 -23.86
C GLY A 278 -17.93 0.22 -23.72
N ALA A 279 -18.65 0.03 -22.61
CA ALA A 279 -19.53 -1.12 -22.40
C ALA A 279 -20.71 -1.11 -23.38
N ARG A 280 -21.34 0.05 -23.58
CA ARG A 280 -22.46 0.20 -24.54
C ARG A 280 -22.02 -0.02 -26.00
N ARG A 281 -20.79 0.37 -26.36
CA ARG A 281 -20.21 0.09 -27.69
C ARG A 281 -19.97 -1.41 -27.92
N ARG A 282 -19.43 -2.12 -26.93
CA ARG A 282 -19.22 -3.59 -27.00
C ARG A 282 -20.51 -4.40 -27.08
N SER A 283 -21.54 -3.99 -26.34
CA SER A 283 -22.87 -4.63 -26.44
C SER A 283 -23.52 -4.42 -27.81
N ARG A 284 -23.36 -3.23 -28.41
CA ARG A 284 -23.84 -2.96 -29.78
C ARG A 284 -23.08 -3.75 -30.84
N THR A 285 -21.76 -3.91 -30.74
CA THR A 285 -21.01 -4.71 -31.70
C THR A 285 -21.36 -6.20 -31.60
N SER A 286 -21.56 -6.72 -30.38
CA SER A 286 -22.04 -8.10 -30.17
C SER A 286 -23.44 -8.32 -30.74
N ALA A 287 -24.37 -7.37 -30.55
CA ALA A 287 -25.72 -7.48 -31.11
C ALA A 287 -25.75 -7.37 -32.65
N VAL A 288 -24.80 -6.62 -33.24
CA VAL A 288 -24.65 -6.53 -34.70
C VAL A 288 -24.04 -7.82 -35.26
N GLU A 289 -23.08 -8.45 -34.57
CA GLU A 289 -22.57 -9.77 -34.95
C GLU A 289 -23.65 -10.86 -34.88
N ASP A 290 -24.54 -10.81 -33.88
CA ASP A 290 -25.70 -11.73 -33.80
C ASP A 290 -26.75 -11.45 -34.90
N LEU A 291 -26.94 -10.20 -35.30
CA LEU A 291 -27.83 -9.84 -36.42
C LEU A 291 -27.25 -10.24 -37.79
N TYR A 292 -25.93 -10.16 -37.99
CA TYR A 292 -25.28 -10.68 -39.19
C TYR A 292 -25.22 -12.21 -39.23
N ALA A 293 -25.24 -12.89 -38.07
CA ALA A 293 -25.37 -14.35 -37.99
C ALA A 293 -26.80 -14.86 -38.28
N LEU A 294 -27.81 -13.98 -38.20
CA LEU A 294 -29.20 -14.29 -38.56
C LEU A 294 -29.56 -13.95 -40.02
N ASP A 295 -28.87 -13.00 -40.66
CA ASP A 295 -29.09 -12.62 -42.08
C ASP A 295 -28.23 -13.39 -43.10
N LEU A 296 -27.18 -14.10 -42.66
CA LEU A 296 -26.44 -15.05 -43.49
C LEU A 296 -26.81 -16.47 -43.06
N GLY A 297 -27.90 -17.00 -43.63
CA GLY A 297 -28.34 -18.39 -43.47
C GLY A 297 -27.27 -19.40 -43.92
N ILE A 298 -26.29 -19.66 -43.07
CA ILE A 298 -25.35 -20.76 -43.20
C ILE A 298 -25.61 -21.70 -42.03
N GLY A 299 -26.47 -22.68 -42.29
CA GLY A 299 -26.70 -23.80 -41.40
C GLY A 299 -25.37 -24.46 -41.06
N SER A 300 -25.08 -24.53 -39.76
CA SER A 300 -23.99 -25.31 -39.18
C SER A 300 -24.18 -26.78 -39.61
N SER A 301 -23.43 -27.20 -40.64
CA SER A 301 -23.16 -28.60 -40.91
C SER A 301 -21.77 -28.88 -40.37
N SER A 302 -21.72 -29.71 -39.34
CA SER A 302 -20.50 -30.27 -38.77
C SER A 302 -19.70 -31.01 -39.86
N VAL A 303 -18.52 -30.49 -40.19
CA VAL A 303 -17.51 -31.23 -40.96
C VAL A 303 -16.32 -31.48 -40.05
N SER A 304 -16.29 -32.70 -39.50
CA SER A 304 -15.10 -33.30 -38.91
C SER A 304 -14.05 -33.49 -40.00
N VAL A 305 -12.92 -32.79 -39.88
CA VAL A 305 -11.74 -33.02 -40.71
C VAL A 305 -10.74 -33.88 -39.93
N HIS A 306 -10.83 -35.20 -40.14
CA HIS A 306 -9.71 -36.11 -39.94
C HIS A 306 -8.77 -35.94 -41.14
N VAL A 307 -7.53 -35.49 -40.93
CA VAL A 307 -6.47 -35.62 -41.95
C VAL A 307 -5.45 -36.64 -41.49
N PHE A 308 -5.32 -37.61 -42.38
CA PHE A 308 -4.53 -38.82 -42.39
C PHE A 308 -3.03 -38.52 -42.53
N ARG A 309 -2.22 -39.30 -41.82
CA ARG A 309 -0.76 -39.36 -41.93
C ARG A 309 -0.40 -40.29 -43.09
N ALA A 310 0.47 -39.86 -44.01
CA ALA A 310 1.13 -40.76 -44.95
C ALA A 310 2.57 -40.30 -45.25
N ARG A 311 3.49 -41.16 -44.79
CA ARG A 311 4.89 -41.44 -45.19
C ARG A 311 5.86 -40.28 -45.38
#